data_AF-A0A920S134-F1
#
_entry.id   AF-A0A920S134-F1
#
_cell.length_a   1.000
_cell.length_b   1.000
_cell.length_c   1.000
_cell.angle_alpha   90.00
_cell.angle_beta   90.00
_cell.angle_gamma   90.00
#
_symmetry.space_group_name_H-M   'P 1'
#
loop_
_entity.id
_entity.type
_entity.pdbx_description
1 polymer ?
#
loop_
_entity_poly.entity_id
_entity_poly.type
_entity_poly.pdbx_seq_one_letter_code
_entity_poly.pdbx_strand_id
1 'polypeptide(L)' 'MVENRFIGIKSRGIYETPGGTILMFAHRAIESIILDKKTMHAKDKIMPRYAELIYNGFWFSKERLSLQKIVDKKKAR' A
#
# COMPACT_ATOMS: atom_id res chain seq x y z
N MET A 1 -9.01 -9.56 -12.11
CA MET A 1 -9.42 -10.08 -10.79
C MET A 1 -10.92 -9.96 -10.57
N VAL A 2 -11.46 -10.70 -9.60
CA VAL A 2 -12.75 -10.39 -8.96
C VAL A 2 -12.44 -9.76 -7.61
N GLU A 3 -13.01 -8.59 -7.33
CA GLU A 3 -12.76 -7.83 -6.10
C GLU A 3 -14.05 -7.63 -5.29
N ASN A 4 -13.91 -7.41 -3.98
CA ASN A 4 -15.01 -7.02 -3.11
C ASN A 4 -15.15 -5.49 -3.14
N ARG A 5 -16.31 -4.97 -3.55
CA ARG A 5 -16.61 -3.54 -3.47
C ARG A 5 -16.93 -3.14 -2.04
N PHE A 6 -16.70 -1.87 -1.73
CA PHE A 6 -17.03 -1.27 -0.44
C PHE A 6 -18.50 -1.48 -0.04
N ILE A 7 -19.42 -1.39 -1.01
CA ILE A 7 -20.87 -1.54 -0.80
C ILE A 7 -21.34 -3.02 -0.72
N GLY A 8 -20.43 -3.99 -0.61
CA GLY A 8 -20.78 -5.38 -0.29
C GLY A 8 -21.03 -6.31 -1.48
N ILE A 9 -20.85 -5.86 -2.73
CA ILE A 9 -20.96 -6.72 -3.93
C ILE A 9 -19.58 -7.11 -4.49
N LYS A 10 -19.51 -8.22 -5.23
CA LYS A 10 -18.30 -8.60 -5.97
C LYS A 10 -18.34 -8.06 -7.40
N SER A 11 -17.18 -7.73 -7.95
CA SER A 11 -17.05 -7.16 -9.31
C SER A 11 -15.88 -7.79 -10.05
N ARG A 12 -16.07 -8.19 -11.32
CA ARG A 12 -14.99 -8.62 -12.21
C ARG A 12 -14.44 -7.40 -12.95
N GLY A 13 -13.13 -7.15 -12.83
CA GLY A 13 -12.45 -6.06 -13.54
C GLY A 13 -11.19 -6.55 -14.26
N ILE A 14 -10.91 -5.94 -15.42
CA ILE A 14 -9.64 -6.04 -16.14
C ILE A 14 -8.89 -4.73 -15.90
N TYR A 15 -7.61 -4.84 -15.55
CA TYR A 15 -6.76 -3.70 -15.22
C TYR A 15 -5.41 -3.89 -15.89
N GLU A 16 -4.94 -2.85 -16.57
CA GLU A 16 -3.64 -2.81 -17.23
C GLU A 16 -2.81 -1.70 -16.56
N THR A 17 -1.73 -2.08 -15.89
CA THR A 17 -0.89 -1.16 -15.10
C THR A 17 0.61 -1.39 -15.34
N PRO A 18 1.09 -1.38 -16.60
CA PRO A 18 2.46 -1.82 -16.94
C PRO A 18 3.56 -1.09 -16.17
N GLY A 19 3.49 0.24 -16.07
CA GLY A 19 4.45 1.04 -15.30
C GLY A 19 4.37 0.77 -13.79
N GLY A 20 3.17 0.62 -13.25
CA GLY A 20 2.95 0.30 -11.83
C GLY A 20 3.48 -1.08 -11.45
N THR A 21 3.32 -2.07 -12.32
CA THR A 21 3.86 -3.42 -12.13
C THR A 21 5.38 -3.40 -12.02
N ILE A 22 6.06 -2.69 -12.94
CA ILE A 22 7.53 -2.55 -12.92
C ILE A 22 7.97 -1.80 -11.66
N LEU A 23 7.32 -0.67 -11.34
CA LEU A 23 7.64 0.14 -10.18
C LEU A 23 7.53 -0.65 -8.88
N MET A 24 6.45 -1.42 -8.69
CA MET A 24 6.24 -2.22 -7.48
C MET A 24 7.34 -3.27 -7.31
N PHE A 25 7.74 -3.94 -8.39
CA PHE A 25 8.82 -4.92 -8.35
C PHE A 25 10.17 -4.26 -7.99
N ALA A 26 10.53 -3.19 -8.68
CA ALA A 26 11.77 -2.45 -8.42
C ALA A 26 11.81 -1.87 -7.00
N HIS A 27 10.70 -1.30 -6.52
CA HIS A 27 10.58 -0.75 -5.18
C HIS A 27 10.84 -1.81 -4.11
N ARG A 28 10.20 -2.99 -4.22
CA ARG A 28 10.43 -4.10 -3.29
C ARG A 28 11.87 -4.62 -3.33
N ALA A 29 12.48 -4.68 -4.51
CA ALA A 29 13.87 -5.08 -4.65
C ALA A 29 14.81 -4.10 -3.93
N ILE A 30 14.60 -2.79 -4.07
CA ILE A 30 15.38 -1.79 -3.35
C ILE A 30 15.18 -1.93 -1.83
N GLU A 31 13.93 -2.04 -1.38
CA GLU A 31 13.60 -2.22 0.05
C GLU A 31 14.26 -3.45 0.66
N SER A 32 14.43 -4.53 -0.11
CA SER A 32 15.09 -5.76 0.35
C SER A 32 16.56 -5.56 0.74
N ILE A 33 17.20 -4.53 0.19
CA ILE A 33 18.61 -4.22 0.42
C ILE A 33 18.77 -3.13 1.50
N ILE A 34 17.82 -2.19 1.59
CA ILE A 34 17.96 -1.00 2.45
C ILE A 34 17.21 -1.07 3.77
N LEU A 35 16.14 -1.86 3.88
CA LEU A 35 15.32 -1.92 5.09
C LEU A 35 15.76 -3.09 5.98
N ASP A 36 15.79 -2.85 7.29
CA ASP A 36 15.94 -3.94 8.24
C ASP A 36 14.67 -4.80 8.30
N LYS A 37 14.85 -6.05 8.74
CA LYS A 37 13.78 -7.05 8.84
C LYS A 37 12.57 -6.57 9.65
N LYS A 38 12.77 -5.87 10.77
CA LYS A 38 11.67 -5.44 11.64
C LYS A 38 10.86 -4.34 10.96
N THR A 39 11.53 -3.38 10.32
CA THR A 39 10.88 -2.31 9.57
C THR A 39 10.09 -2.86 8.37
N MET A 40 10.67 -3.80 7.63
CA MET A 40 9.98 -4.45 6.50
C MET A 40 8.70 -5.16 6.96
N HIS A 41 8.78 -5.99 8.00
CA HIS A 41 7.60 -6.67 8.55
C HIS A 41 6.56 -5.69 9.12
N ALA A 42 6.99 -4.60 9.76
CA ALA A 42 6.09 -3.58 10.28
C ALA A 42 5.32 -2.87 9.15
N LYS A 43 6.01 -2.52 8.06
CA LYS A 43 5.40 -1.95 6.86
C LYS A 43 4.40 -2.94 6.25
N ASP A 44 4.82 -4.18 6.01
CA ASP A 44 3.96 -5.19 5.37
C ASP A 44 2.69 -5.49 6.18
N LYS A 45 2.77 -5.43 7.51
CA LYS A 45 1.61 -5.61 8.41
C LYS A 45 0.54 -4.53 8.22
N ILE A 46 0.92 -3.30 7.90
CA ILE A 46 -0.03 -2.18 7.74
C ILE A 46 -0.52 -2.00 6.29
N MET A 47 0.19 -2.54 5.29
CA MET A 47 -0.14 -2.36 3.87
C MET A 47 -1.57 -2.78 3.48
N PRO A 48 -2.13 -3.92 3.97
CA PRO A 48 -3.49 -4.29 3.64
C PRO A 48 -4.52 -3.25 4.06
N ARG A 49 -4.39 -2.72 5.29
CA ARG A 49 -5.29 -1.68 5.80
C ARG A 49 -5.12 -0.36 5.06
N TYR A 50 -3.89 0.01 4.73
CA TYR A 50 -3.61 1.20 3.93
C TYR A 50 -4.26 1.10 2.53
N ALA A 51 -4.16 -0.05 1.87
CA ALA A 51 -4.78 -0.29 0.57
C ALA A 51 -6.32 -0.27 0.66
N GLU A 52 -6.91 -0.84 1.71
CA GLU A 52 -8.35 -0.82 1.96
C GLU A 52 -8.88 0.62 2.12
N LEU A 53 -8.18 1.46 2.89
CA LEU A 53 -8.57 2.86 3.07
C LEU A 53 -8.56 3.63 1.73
N ILE A 54 -7.59 3.37 0.86
CA ILE A 54 -7.56 3.97 -0.49
C ILE A 54 -8.72 3.45 -1.32
N TYR A 55 -8.93 2.13 -1.36
CA TYR A 55 -9.99 1.51 -2.15
C TYR A 55 -11.38 2.00 -1.75
N ASN A 56 -11.62 2.21 -0.45
CA ASN A 56 -12.88 2.72 0.09
C ASN A 56 -13.02 4.25 0.00
N GLY A 57 -12.05 4.97 -0.57
CA GLY A 57 -12.12 6.42 -0.77
C GLY A 57 -11.75 7.26 0.46
N PHE A 58 -11.22 6.65 1.53
CA PHE A 58 -10.76 7.34 2.74
C PHE A 58 -9.40 8.02 2.57
N TRP A 59 -9.18 8.64 1.40
CA TRP A 59 -7.92 9.32 1.09
C TRP A 59 -7.65 10.40 2.12
N PHE A 60 -8.55 11.31 2.47
CA PHE A 60 -8.24 12.38 3.45
C PHE A 60 -8.48 12.00 4.93
N SER A 61 -8.62 10.72 5.23
CA SER A 61 -8.86 10.27 6.62
C SER A 61 -7.64 10.45 7.52
N LYS A 62 -7.89 10.71 8.81
CA LYS A 62 -6.85 10.75 9.85
C LYS A 62 -6.10 9.41 9.95
N GLU A 63 -6.81 8.30 9.78
CA GLU A 63 -6.24 6.95 9.82
C GLU A 63 -5.22 6.75 8.69
N ARG A 64 -5.59 7.04 7.42
CA ARG A 64 -4.69 6.90 6.27
C ARG A 64 -3.48 7.82 6.41
N LEU A 65 -3.67 9.06 6.85
CA LEU A 65 -2.57 10.00 7.14
C LEU A 65 -1.62 9.49 8.24
N SER A 66 -2.16 8.82 9.26
CA SER A 66 -1.35 8.22 10.32
C SER A 66 -0.50 7.06 9.78
N LEU A 67 -1.11 6.15 9.00
CA LEU A 67 -0.40 5.03 8.38
C LEU A 67 0.68 5.51 7.40
N GLN A 68 0.42 6.59 6.66
CA GLN A 68 1.41 7.19 5.76
C GLN A 68 2.70 7.58 6.49
N LYS A 69 2.62 8.08 7.73
CA LYS A 69 3.82 8.47 8.50
C LYS A 69 4.74 7.28 8.79
N ILE A 70 4.18 6.08 8.89
CA ILE A 70 4.95 4.83 9.07
C ILE A 70 5.71 4.49 7.78
N VAL A 71 5.08 4.71 6.62
CA VAL A 71 5.66 4.47 5.28
C VAL A 71 6.73 5.51 4.94
N ASP A 72 6.43 6.78 5.16
CA ASP A 72 7.27 7.89 4.68
C ASP A 72 8.55 8.10 5.47
N LYS A 73 8.68 7.44 6.64
CA LYS A 73 9.67 7.70 7.70
C LYS A 73 10.59 8.87 7.35
N LYS A 74 10.15 10.09 7.62
CA LYS A 74 10.99 11.30 7.49
C LYS A 74 12.28 11.01 8.24
N LYS A 75 13.41 10.92 7.54
CA LYS A 75 14.70 11.20 8.16
C LYS A 75 14.57 12.63 8.70
N ALA A 76 14.31 12.77 10.00
CA ALA A 76 14.71 13.99 10.67
C ALA A 76 16.21 14.10 10.43
N ARG A 77 16.60 15.15 9.72
CA ARG A 77 17.98 15.61 9.76
C ARG A 77 18.31 15.99 11.20
#